data_AF-A0A0A1CWY0-F1
#
_entry.id   AF-A0A0A1CWY0-F1
#
_cell.length_a   1.000
_cell.length_b   1.000
_cell.length_c   1.000
_cell.angle_alpha   90.00
_cell.angle_beta   90.00
_cell.angle_gamma   90.00
#
_symmetry.space_group_name_H-M   'P 1'
#
loop_
_entity.id
_entity.type
_entity.pdbx_description
1 polymer ?
#
loop_
_entity_poly.entity_id
_entity_poly.type
_entity_poly.pdbx_seq_one_letter_code
_entity_poly.pdbx_strand_id
1 'polypeptide(L)'
;MSIQFDTGLGISISLRDGARALEESSAGPHSRQFSLSNGDLVSLVRDDTAATNLADIIAWTENMANFYVTEFGAVEEMQGSVTGAGKQGFAYSVAFRDAEDVPRRATLIGTLLGDGIFAGITLLTVNAGQPLDVALVQELVDGLEPTS
;
A
#
# COMPACT_ATOMS: atom_id res chain seq x y z
N MET A 1 -13.75 -5.57 14.45
CA MET A 1 -14.59 -4.94 13.43
C MET A 1 -13.67 -4.21 12.46
N SER A 2 -14.23 -3.73 11.36
CA SER A 2 -13.53 -2.85 10.40
C SER A 2 -14.29 -1.53 10.30
N ILE A 3 -13.56 -0.47 9.98
CA ILE A 3 -14.07 0.87 9.75
C ILE A 3 -13.84 1.19 8.28
N GLN A 4 -14.90 1.57 7.58
CA GLN A 4 -14.82 2.02 6.19
C GLN A 4 -14.53 3.52 6.15
N PHE A 5 -13.58 3.91 5.33
CA PHE A 5 -13.21 5.29 5.05
C PHE A 5 -13.51 5.63 3.59
N ASP A 6 -14.22 6.73 3.38
CA ASP A 6 -14.23 7.39 2.08
C ASP A 6 -12.92 8.16 1.91
N THR A 7 -12.16 7.82 0.88
CA THR A 7 -10.86 8.43 0.62
C THR A 7 -11.01 9.76 -0.14
N GLY A 8 -12.16 10.00 -0.78
CA GLY A 8 -12.32 11.12 -1.73
C GLY A 8 -11.49 10.97 -3.00
N LEU A 9 -10.87 9.81 -3.25
CA LEU A 9 -10.16 9.46 -4.47
C LEU A 9 -11.04 8.67 -5.45
N GLY A 10 -12.34 8.54 -5.18
CA GLY A 10 -13.22 7.63 -5.92
C GLY A 10 -13.03 6.15 -5.53
N ILE A 11 -12.38 5.90 -4.39
CA ILE A 11 -12.12 4.59 -3.80
C ILE A 11 -12.45 4.69 -2.30
N SER A 12 -13.03 3.66 -1.72
CA SER A 12 -13.16 3.50 -0.27
C SER A 12 -12.20 2.43 0.21
N ILE A 13 -11.78 2.53 1.47
CA ILE A 13 -10.93 1.53 2.10
C ILE A 13 -11.52 1.10 3.44
N SER A 14 -11.60 -0.20 3.66
CA SER A 14 -11.95 -0.78 4.96
C SER A 14 -10.68 -1.16 5.71
N LEU A 15 -10.50 -0.61 6.91
CA LEU A 15 -9.33 -0.86 7.76
C LEU A 15 -9.76 -1.40 9.13
N ARG A 16 -8.84 -2.05 9.84
CA ARG A 16 -9.08 -2.56 11.21
C ARG A 16 -9.54 -1.48 12.18
N ASP A 17 -10.28 -1.89 13.20
CA ASP A 17 -10.66 -1.02 14.32
C ASP A 17 -9.46 -0.28 14.90
N GLY A 18 -9.69 0.99 15.23
CA GLY A 18 -8.67 1.89 15.76
C GLY A 18 -7.83 2.58 14.68
N ALA A 19 -8.01 2.23 13.40
CA ALA A 19 -7.45 3.01 12.30
C ALA A 19 -8.00 4.44 12.28
N ARG A 20 -7.18 5.40 11.84
CA ARG A 20 -7.55 6.82 11.75
C ARG A 20 -7.02 7.43 10.46
N ALA A 21 -7.86 8.18 9.75
CA ALA A 21 -7.42 9.04 8.66
C ALA A 21 -6.53 10.17 9.20
N LEU A 22 -5.46 10.47 8.47
CA LEU A 22 -4.60 11.62 8.75
C LEU A 22 -5.05 12.81 7.90
N GLU A 23 -5.06 14.01 8.50
CA GLU A 23 -5.49 15.23 7.82
C GLU A 23 -4.56 15.61 6.66
N GLU A 24 -3.26 15.41 6.85
CA GLU A 24 -2.23 15.64 5.84
C GLU A 24 -1.56 14.33 5.47
N SER A 25 -1.50 14.03 4.17
CA SER A 25 -0.78 12.87 3.64
C SER A 25 0.64 13.26 3.27
N SER A 26 1.63 12.57 3.83
CA SER A 26 3.03 12.72 3.44
C SER A 26 3.37 12.02 2.12
N ALA A 27 2.45 11.23 1.56
CA ALA A 27 2.66 10.48 0.32
C ALA A 27 2.50 11.32 -0.96
N GLY A 28 2.25 12.63 -0.83
CA GLY A 28 2.17 13.57 -1.95
C GLY A 28 0.73 13.92 -2.38
N PRO A 29 0.58 14.71 -3.47
CA PRO A 29 -0.74 15.09 -3.97
C PRO A 29 -1.54 13.88 -4.45
N HIS A 30 -2.87 13.98 -4.46
CA HIS A 30 -3.78 12.90 -4.87
C HIS A 30 -3.64 11.59 -4.07
N SER A 31 -3.24 11.72 -2.81
CA SER A 31 -3.11 10.60 -1.88
C SER A 31 -3.96 10.78 -0.61
N ARG A 32 -4.17 9.68 0.08
CA ARG A 32 -4.73 9.63 1.44
C ARG A 32 -3.87 8.77 2.33
N GLN A 33 -3.81 9.11 3.60
CA GLN A 33 -3.01 8.38 4.57
C GLN A 33 -3.82 8.04 5.80
N PHE A 34 -3.55 6.86 6.35
CA PHE A 34 -4.21 6.31 7.52
C PHE A 34 -3.14 5.78 8.47
N SER A 35 -3.36 5.98 9.76
CA SER A 35 -2.59 5.30 10.81
C SER A 35 -3.36 4.10 11.31
N LEU A 36 -2.66 2.98 11.50
CA LEU A 36 -3.18 1.79 12.15
C LEU A 36 -2.85 1.82 13.66
N SER A 37 -3.58 1.04 14.45
CA SER A 37 -3.43 1.01 15.91
C SER A 37 -2.07 0.49 16.40
N ASN A 38 -1.36 -0.26 15.56
CA ASN A 38 0.01 -0.74 15.81
C ASN A 38 1.10 0.30 15.43
N GLY A 39 0.71 1.47 14.94
CA GLY A 39 1.63 2.53 14.51
C GLY A 39 2.07 2.45 13.04
N ASP A 40 1.59 1.46 12.28
CA ASP A 40 1.84 1.39 10.84
C ASP A 40 1.07 2.47 10.09
N LEU A 41 1.63 2.91 8.97
CA LEU A 41 1.01 3.90 8.10
C LEU A 41 0.61 3.25 6.77
N VAL A 42 -0.63 3.48 6.36
CA VAL A 42 -1.17 3.06 5.07
C VAL A 42 -1.36 4.31 4.23
N SER A 43 -0.61 4.41 3.13
CA SER A 43 -0.77 5.48 2.15
C SER A 43 -1.41 4.93 0.90
N LEU A 44 -2.49 5.53 0.45
CA LEU A 44 -3.25 5.15 -0.74
C LEU A 44 -3.12 6.25 -1.79
N VAL A 45 -2.82 5.84 -3.02
CA VAL A 45 -2.84 6.69 -4.22
C VAL A 45 -3.75 6.08 -5.27
N ARG A 46 -4.37 6.93 -6.08
CA ARG A 46 -5.06 6.53 -7.31
C ARG A 46 -4.36 7.17 -8.49
N ASP A 47 -4.00 6.34 -9.47
CA ASP A 47 -3.47 6.78 -10.75
C ASP A 47 -3.91 5.80 -11.85
N ASP A 48 -5.07 6.06 -12.44
CA ASP A 48 -5.65 5.18 -13.46
C ASP A 48 -4.79 5.09 -14.74
N THR A 49 -3.77 5.96 -14.89
CA THR A 49 -2.83 5.89 -16.02
C THR A 49 -1.58 5.08 -15.74
N ALA A 50 -1.31 4.77 -14.47
CA ALA A 50 -0.12 4.03 -14.06
C ALA A 50 -0.19 2.55 -14.44
N ALA A 51 -1.39 1.95 -14.40
CA ALA A 51 -1.56 0.55 -14.74
C ALA A 51 -2.96 0.22 -15.27
N THR A 52 -3.01 -0.58 -16.33
CA THR A 52 -4.25 -1.05 -16.97
C THR A 52 -4.37 -2.57 -17.02
N ASN A 53 -3.27 -3.27 -16.73
CA ASN A 53 -3.20 -4.72 -16.70
C ASN A 53 -2.19 -5.20 -15.62
N LEU A 54 -2.07 -6.51 -15.44
CA LEU A 54 -1.20 -7.10 -14.43
C LEU A 54 0.29 -6.78 -14.66
N ALA A 55 0.76 -6.75 -15.90
CA ALA A 55 2.16 -6.43 -16.19
C ALA A 55 2.50 -4.99 -15.79
N ASP A 56 1.58 -4.05 -16.05
CA ASP A 56 1.74 -2.67 -15.61
C ASP A 56 1.75 -2.56 -14.07
N ILE A 57 0.87 -3.30 -13.38
CA ILE A 57 0.86 -3.35 -11.90
C ILE A 57 2.22 -3.81 -11.36
N ILE A 58 2.75 -4.91 -11.92
CA ILE A 58 4.04 -5.46 -11.50
C ILE A 58 5.13 -4.42 -11.73
N ALA A 59 5.20 -3.83 -12.93
CA ALA A 59 6.18 -2.81 -13.27
C ALA A 59 6.09 -1.59 -12.36
N TRP A 60 4.89 -1.10 -12.05
CA TRP A 60 4.69 0.00 -11.11
C TRP A 60 5.20 -0.35 -9.71
N THR A 61 4.86 -1.54 -9.22
CA THR A 61 5.23 -2.00 -7.87
C THR A 61 6.75 -2.20 -7.74
N GLU A 62 7.39 -2.80 -8.75
CA GLU A 62 8.84 -2.97 -8.84
C GLU A 62 9.57 -1.64 -8.94
N ASN A 63 9.07 -0.69 -9.73
CA ASN A 63 9.65 0.66 -9.82
C ASN A 63 9.58 1.39 -8.48
N MET A 64 8.45 1.28 -7.77
CA MET A 64 8.31 1.85 -6.42
C MET A 64 9.27 1.20 -5.42
N ALA A 65 9.44 -0.12 -5.44
CA ALA A 65 10.42 -0.79 -4.59
C ALA A 65 11.86 -0.38 -4.94
N ASN A 66 12.19 -0.27 -6.22
CA ASN A 66 13.51 0.15 -6.69
C ASN A 66 13.86 1.58 -6.25
N PHE A 67 12.87 2.47 -6.14
CA PHE A 67 13.05 3.79 -5.53
C PHE A 67 13.56 3.66 -4.08
N TYR A 68 12.96 2.80 -3.26
CA TYR A 68 13.44 2.57 -1.89
C TYR A 68 14.84 1.94 -1.85
N VAL A 69 15.13 0.99 -2.75
CA VAL A 69 16.46 0.38 -2.87
C VAL A 69 17.51 1.45 -3.22
N THR A 70 17.22 2.32 -4.17
CA THR A 70 18.16 3.33 -4.67
C THR A 70 18.34 4.49 -3.69
N GLU A 71 17.25 5.03 -3.15
CA GLU A 71 17.29 6.25 -2.34
C GLU A 71 17.56 5.98 -0.84
N PHE A 72 17.16 4.81 -0.33
CA PHE A 72 17.27 4.46 1.09
C PHE A 72 18.18 3.26 1.34
N GLY A 73 18.83 2.71 0.31
CA GLY A 73 19.65 1.51 0.44
C GLY A 73 18.86 0.31 0.95
N ALA A 74 17.57 0.24 0.60
CA ALA A 74 16.69 -0.82 1.06
C ALA A 74 17.14 -2.20 0.57
N VAL A 75 16.84 -3.22 1.37
CA VAL A 75 17.05 -4.64 1.07
C VAL A 75 15.72 -5.27 0.71
N GLU A 76 15.69 -5.96 -0.41
CA GLU A 76 14.52 -6.71 -0.87
C GLU A 76 14.22 -7.88 0.07
N GLU A 77 12.94 -8.08 0.42
CA GLU A 77 12.53 -9.17 1.32
C GLU A 77 11.65 -10.20 0.62
N MET A 78 10.54 -9.75 0.02
CA MET A 78 9.52 -10.65 -0.53
C MET A 78 8.67 -9.95 -1.57
N GLN A 79 8.29 -10.66 -2.62
CA GLN A 79 7.31 -10.20 -3.60
C GLN A 79 6.37 -11.31 -4.02
N GLY A 80 5.19 -10.96 -4.49
CA GLY A 80 4.21 -11.93 -4.98
C GLY A 80 2.88 -11.32 -5.39
N SER A 81 2.09 -12.12 -6.11
CA SER A 81 0.72 -11.76 -6.47
C SER A 81 -0.17 -11.69 -5.24
N VAL A 82 -1.07 -10.72 -5.22
CA VAL A 82 -2.13 -10.58 -4.22
C VAL A 82 -3.45 -10.46 -4.98
N THR A 83 -4.44 -11.27 -4.63
CA THR A 83 -5.71 -11.33 -5.35
C THR A 83 -6.87 -11.13 -4.39
N GLY A 84 -7.95 -10.53 -4.89
CA GLY A 84 -9.19 -10.34 -4.14
C GLY A 84 -10.39 -10.57 -5.06
N ALA A 85 -11.61 -10.51 -4.52
CA ALA A 85 -12.82 -10.67 -5.33
C ALA A 85 -12.87 -9.57 -6.42
N GLY A 86 -12.70 -9.97 -7.69
CA GLY A 86 -12.64 -9.03 -8.82
C GLY A 86 -11.37 -8.16 -8.88
N LYS A 87 -10.34 -8.49 -8.09
CA LYS A 87 -9.11 -7.70 -7.96
C LYS A 87 -7.89 -8.53 -8.35
N GLN A 88 -6.97 -7.91 -9.07
CA GLN A 88 -5.65 -8.45 -9.34
C GLN A 88 -4.59 -7.47 -8.84
N GLY A 89 -3.53 -7.98 -8.23
CA GLY A 89 -2.52 -7.15 -7.63
C GLY A 89 -1.18 -7.85 -7.47
N PHE A 90 -0.19 -7.05 -7.11
CA PHE A 90 1.17 -7.48 -6.81
C PHE A 90 1.68 -6.69 -5.63
N ALA A 91 2.37 -7.36 -4.72
CA ALA A 91 3.00 -6.74 -3.57
C ALA A 91 4.52 -6.98 -3.59
N TYR A 92 5.28 -5.99 -3.16
CA TYR A 92 6.72 -6.06 -3.00
C TYR A 92 7.14 -5.37 -1.70
N SER A 93 7.83 -6.10 -0.83
CA SER A 93 8.35 -5.63 0.45
C SER A 93 9.85 -5.42 0.40
N VAL A 94 10.28 -4.27 0.93
CA VAL A 94 11.68 -3.91 1.15
C VAL A 94 11.86 -3.40 2.58
N ALA A 95 13.01 -3.70 3.17
CA ALA A 95 13.40 -3.21 4.49
C ALA A 95 14.55 -2.21 4.38
N PHE A 96 14.50 -1.12 5.14
CA PHE A 96 15.53 -0.08 5.15
C PHE A 96 15.68 0.50 6.55
N ARG A 97 16.65 1.40 6.71
CA ARG A 97 16.75 2.24 7.92
C ARG A 97 16.49 3.68 7.52
N ASP A 98 15.65 4.37 8.28
CA ASP A 98 15.39 5.78 8.03
C ASP A 98 16.56 6.68 8.48
N ALA A 99 16.41 8.00 8.33
CA ALA A 99 17.43 8.96 8.70
C ALA A 99 17.78 8.98 10.20
N GLU A 100 16.93 8.40 11.05
CA GLU A 100 17.13 8.24 12.50
C GLU A 100 17.66 6.85 12.86
N ASP A 101 18.09 6.07 11.86
CA ASP A 101 18.57 4.68 11.98
C ASP A 101 17.49 3.68 12.45
N VAL A 102 16.20 4.05 12.37
CA VAL A 102 15.10 3.19 12.78
C VAL A 102 14.78 2.19 11.66
N PRO A 103 14.69 0.87 11.94
CA PRO A 103 14.38 -0.13 10.94
C PRO A 103 12.94 0.00 10.44
N ARG A 104 12.76 0.29 9.16
CA ARG A 104 11.46 0.43 8.49
C ARG A 104 11.27 -0.65 7.43
N ARG A 105 10.02 -0.99 7.17
CA ARG A 105 9.63 -1.80 6.03
C ARG A 105 8.61 -1.03 5.20
N ALA A 106 8.84 -0.94 3.90
CA ALA A 106 7.86 -0.49 2.95
C ALA A 106 7.34 -1.70 2.19
N THR A 107 6.03 -1.95 2.26
CA THR A 107 5.35 -2.93 1.41
C THR A 107 4.51 -2.17 0.40
N LEU A 108 4.93 -2.24 -0.86
CA LEU A 108 4.34 -1.60 -2.01
C LEU A 108 3.33 -2.56 -2.61
N ILE A 109 2.10 -2.12 -2.84
CA ILE A 109 1.02 -2.96 -3.34
C ILE A 109 0.34 -2.21 -4.48
N GLY A 110 0.44 -2.72 -5.70
CA GLY A 110 -0.40 -2.25 -6.80
C GLY A 110 -1.60 -3.16 -6.97
N THR A 111 -2.79 -2.60 -7.22
CA THR A 111 -3.99 -3.39 -7.50
C THR A 111 -4.90 -2.73 -8.53
N LEU A 112 -5.51 -3.55 -9.38
CA LEU A 112 -6.61 -3.18 -10.27
C LEU A 112 -7.92 -3.69 -9.68
N LEU A 113 -8.88 -2.76 -9.52
CA LEU A 113 -10.24 -3.03 -9.10
C LEU A 113 -11.12 -3.41 -10.31
N GLY A 114 -12.33 -3.93 -10.04
CA GLY A 114 -13.23 -4.53 -11.05
C GLY A 114 -13.62 -3.65 -12.25
N ASP A 115 -13.45 -2.33 -12.14
CA ASP A 115 -13.76 -1.35 -13.20
C ASP A 115 -12.50 -0.82 -13.92
N GLY A 116 -11.34 -1.44 -13.72
CA GLY A 116 -10.06 -0.99 -14.27
C GLY A 116 -9.43 0.18 -13.52
N ILE A 117 -9.95 0.52 -12.34
CA ILE A 117 -9.39 1.55 -11.46
C ILE A 117 -8.12 1.01 -10.82
N PHE A 118 -7.02 1.75 -10.96
CA PHE A 118 -5.76 1.40 -10.32
C PHE A 118 -5.62 2.08 -8.96
N ALA A 119 -5.19 1.30 -7.98
CA ALA A 119 -4.84 1.78 -6.65
C ALA A 119 -3.43 1.32 -6.27
N GLY A 120 -2.62 2.26 -5.79
CA GLY A 120 -1.32 1.99 -5.19
C GLY A 120 -1.40 2.15 -3.67
N ILE A 121 -0.93 1.17 -2.92
CA ILE A 121 -0.77 1.26 -1.46
C ILE A 121 0.71 1.18 -1.11
N THR A 122 1.13 2.05 -0.19
CA THR A 122 2.37 1.90 0.56
C THR A 122 2.01 1.64 2.02
N LEU A 123 2.30 0.44 2.51
CA LEU A 123 2.28 0.11 3.92
C LEU A 123 3.68 0.33 4.51
N LEU A 124 3.81 1.32 5.38
CA LEU A 124 5.06 1.61 6.10
C LEU A 124 4.97 1.09 7.53
N THR A 125 5.78 0.08 7.84
CA THR A 125 5.87 -0.52 9.17
C THR A 125 7.12 -0.05 9.89
N VAL A 126 6.98 0.32 11.17
CA VAL A 126 8.07 0.80 12.04
C VAL A 126 8.93 -0.35 12.62
N ASN A 127 8.48 -1.60 12.48
CA ASN A 127 9.09 -2.77 13.11
C ASN A 127 9.53 -3.82 12.08
N ALA A 128 10.44 -3.44 11.17
CA ALA A 128 10.92 -4.33 10.10
C ALA A 128 11.57 -5.64 10.57
N GLY A 129 11.96 -5.74 11.86
CA GLY A 129 12.53 -6.96 12.44
C GLY A 129 11.54 -8.12 12.63
N GLN A 130 10.23 -7.88 12.43
CA GLN A 130 9.21 -8.93 12.47
C GLN A 130 8.96 -9.50 11.06
N PRO A 131 8.45 -10.74 10.93
CA PRO A 131 8.00 -11.26 9.64
C PRO A 131 6.96 -10.34 8.98
N LEU A 132 6.92 -10.32 7.64
CA LEU A 132 5.87 -9.60 6.90
C LEU A 132 4.49 -10.14 7.29
N ASP A 133 3.58 -9.25 7.69
CA ASP A 133 2.18 -9.61 7.91
C ASP A 133 1.44 -9.69 6.57
N VAL A 134 1.53 -10.86 5.93
CA VAL A 134 0.86 -11.14 4.66
C VAL A 134 -0.66 -11.04 4.78
N ALA A 135 -1.22 -11.32 5.97
CA ALA A 135 -2.66 -11.19 6.19
C ALA A 135 -3.10 -9.72 6.18
N LEU A 136 -2.28 -8.82 6.73
CA LEU A 136 -2.52 -7.38 6.62
C LEU A 136 -2.43 -6.90 5.17
N VAL A 137 -1.44 -7.36 4.40
CA VAL A 137 -1.33 -7.04 2.96
C VAL A 137 -2.59 -7.47 2.20
N GLN A 138 -3.06 -8.69 2.44
CA GLN A 138 -4.29 -9.22 1.84
C GLN A 138 -5.52 -8.40 2.25
N GLU A 139 -5.63 -8.08 3.54
CA GLU A 139 -6.74 -7.27 4.07
C GLU A 139 -6.80 -5.89 3.43
N LEU A 140 -5.65 -5.25 3.18
CA LEU A 140 -5.59 -3.96 2.49
C LEU A 140 -6.15 -4.05 1.07
N VAL A 141 -5.84 -5.10 0.33
CA VAL A 141 -6.39 -5.32 -1.03
C VAL A 141 -7.89 -5.63 -0.97
N ASP A 142 -8.31 -6.49 -0.05
CA ASP A 142 -9.71 -6.87 0.11
C ASP A 142 -10.57 -5.69 0.56
N GLY A 143 -10.01 -4.77 1.35
CA GLY A 143 -10.71 -3.60 1.86
C GLY A 143 -10.95 -2.48 0.84
N LEU A 144 -10.29 -2.51 -0.33
CA LEU A 144 -10.43 -1.47 -1.36
C LEU A 144 -11.68 -1.70 -2.22
N GLU A 145 -12.55 -0.71 -2.33
CA GLU A 145 -13.74 -0.77 -3.19
C GLU A 145 -13.92 0.55 -3.96
N PRO A 146 -14.28 0.52 -5.26
CA PRO A 146 -14.69 1.74 -5.97
C PRO A 146 -15.85 2.45 -5.26
N THR A 147 -15.81 3.78 -5.16
CA THR A 147 -17.00 4.56 -4.75
C THR A 147 -17.73 5.01 -6.01
N SER A 148 -19.03 4.71 -6.08
CA SER A 148 -19.91 5.06 -7.21
C SER A 148 -20.21 6.55 -7.29
#